data_AF-A0A0R1R0F0-F1
#
_entry.id   AF-A0A0R1R0F0-F1
#
_cell.length_a   1.000
_cell.length_b   1.000
_cell.length_c   1.000
_cell.angle_alpha   90.00
_cell.angle_beta   90.00
_cell.angle_gamma   90.00
#
_symmetry.space_group_name_H-M   'P 1'
#
loop_
_entity.id
_entity.type
_entity.pdbx_description
1 polymer ?
#
loop_
_entity_poly.entity_id
_entity_poly.type
_entity_poly.pdbx_seq_one_letter_code
_entity_poly.pdbx_strand_id
1 'polypeptide(L)'
;MTGESFVLGAIRDGSAKLVLLASDTGASSQKQFRDKAASYGVPLNEAFTKDQLSTAIGSARTVIAITDPGFVRKLQQLLAD
;
A
#
# COMPACT_ATOMS: atom_id res chain seq x y z
N MET A 1 4.97 -1.14 7.26
CA MET A 1 4.93 -2.62 7.38
C MET A 1 4.90 -3.24 5.99
N THR A 2 5.43 -4.46 5.80
CA THR A 2 5.58 -5.07 4.46
C THR A 2 5.26 -6.56 4.46
N GLY A 3 4.82 -7.08 3.31
CA GLY A 3 4.36 -8.47 3.15
C GLY A 3 2.83 -8.58 3.27
N GLU A 4 2.21 -9.39 2.41
CA GLU A 4 0.75 -9.35 2.21
C GLU A 4 -0.04 -9.56 3.50
N SER A 5 0.29 -10.59 4.29
CA SER A 5 -0.40 -10.88 5.56
C SER A 5 -0.29 -9.75 6.59
N PHE A 6 0.87 -9.10 6.69
CA PHE A 6 1.07 -7.99 7.63
C PHE A 6 0.31 -6.74 7.21
N VAL A 7 0.32 -6.42 5.92
CA VAL A 7 -0.43 -5.28 5.38
C VAL A 7 -1.94 -5.53 5.54
N LEU A 8 -2.42 -6.75 5.30
CA LEU A 8 -3.82 -7.11 5.56
C LEU A 8 -4.19 -6.99 7.04
N GLY A 9 -3.28 -7.36 7.95
CA GLY A 9 -3.44 -7.14 9.39
C GLY A 9 -3.60 -5.66 9.71
N ALA A 10 -2.70 -4.83 9.20
CA ALA A 10 -2.70 -3.38 9.40
C ALA A 10 -3.95 -2.68 8.83
N ILE A 11 -4.51 -3.20 7.72
CA ILE A 11 -5.80 -2.73 7.20
C ILE A 11 -6.93 -3.08 8.18
N ARG A 12 -6.95 -4.30 8.70
CA ARG A 12 -8.01 -4.80 9.59
C ARG A 12 -8.01 -4.13 10.96
N ASP A 13 -6.83 -3.85 11.51
CA ASP A 13 -6.69 -3.20 12.82
C ASP A 13 -6.73 -1.67 12.76
N GLY A 14 -6.80 -1.09 11.55
CA GLY A 14 -6.90 0.36 11.33
C GLY A 14 -5.59 1.13 11.50
N SER A 15 -4.45 0.44 11.69
CA SER A 15 -3.14 1.08 11.76
C SER A 15 -2.65 1.56 10.39
N ALA A 16 -3.06 0.92 9.29
CA ALA A 16 -2.75 1.37 7.94
C ALA A 16 -3.49 2.68 7.62
N LYS A 17 -2.73 3.71 7.19
CA LYS A 17 -3.25 5.02 6.77
C LYS A 17 -3.20 5.21 5.26
N LEU A 18 -2.34 4.48 4.58
CA LEU A 18 -2.26 4.36 3.13
C LEU A 18 -1.62 3.01 2.78
N VAL A 19 -2.13 2.34 1.75
CA VAL A 19 -1.55 1.12 1.20
C VAL A 19 -1.06 1.40 -0.22
N LEU A 20 0.19 1.03 -0.50
CA LEU A 20 0.75 0.99 -1.85
C LEU A 20 0.79 -0.46 -2.30
N LEU A 21 0.10 -0.78 -3.39
CA LEU A 21 0.13 -2.11 -4.01
C LEU A 21 0.72 -1.98 -5.41
N ALA A 22 1.65 -2.86 -5.77
CA ALA A 22 2.22 -2.84 -7.10
C ALA A 22 1.17 -3.18 -8.18
N SER A 23 1.14 -2.40 -9.26
CA SER A 23 0.22 -2.52 -10.39
C SER A 23 0.36 -3.83 -11.17
N ASP A 24 1.55 -4.42 -11.17
CA ASP A 24 1.89 -5.69 -11.81
C ASP A 24 1.79 -6.90 -10.83
N THR A 25 1.05 -6.73 -9.73
CA THR A 25 0.67 -7.85 -8.85
C THR A 25 -0.43 -8.70 -9.49
N GLY A 26 -0.48 -10.00 -9.17
CA GLY A 26 -1.50 -10.90 -9.71
C GLY A 26 -2.93 -10.51 -9.33
N ALA A 27 -3.90 -10.85 -10.20
CA ALA A 27 -5.30 -10.45 -10.07
C ALA A 27 -5.95 -10.84 -8.73
N SER A 28 -5.55 -11.98 -8.16
CA SER A 28 -6.04 -12.43 -6.84
C SER A 28 -5.68 -11.45 -5.73
N SER A 29 -4.41 -11.04 -5.65
CA SER A 29 -3.94 -10.08 -4.64
C SER A 29 -4.53 -8.69 -4.89
N GLN A 30 -4.60 -8.22 -6.14
CA GLN A 30 -5.26 -6.95 -6.46
C GLN A 30 -6.70 -6.91 -5.95
N LYS A 31 -7.49 -7.94 -6.25
CA LYS A 31 -8.86 -8.04 -5.77
C LYS A 31 -8.92 -8.05 -4.24
N GLN A 32 -8.09 -8.88 -3.59
CA GLN A 32 -8.08 -8.99 -2.13
C GLN A 32 -7.78 -7.64 -1.46
N PHE A 33 -6.77 -6.91 -1.93
CA PHE A 33 -6.39 -5.63 -1.35
C PHE A 33 -7.41 -4.53 -1.64
N ARG A 34 -7.99 -4.48 -2.85
CA ARG A 34 -9.08 -3.55 -3.18
C ARG A 34 -10.30 -3.77 -2.28
N ASP A 35 -10.76 -5.02 -2.18
CA ASP A 35 -11.93 -5.37 -1.38
C ASP A 35 -11.71 -5.01 0.10
N LYS A 36 -10.51 -5.30 0.64
CA LYS A 36 -10.18 -4.99 2.05
C LYS A 36 -9.99 -3.50 2.29
N ALA A 37 -9.25 -2.80 1.43
CA ALA A 37 -9.06 -1.37 1.54
C ALA A 37 -10.40 -0.63 1.50
N ALA A 38 -11.29 -0.98 0.55
CA ALA A 38 -12.64 -0.43 0.47
C ALA A 38 -13.48 -0.74 1.71
N SER A 39 -13.46 -1.99 2.20
CA SER A 39 -14.26 -2.40 3.37
C SER A 39 -13.88 -1.66 4.65
N TYR A 40 -12.59 -1.34 4.83
CA TYR A 40 -12.06 -0.68 6.03
C TYR A 40 -11.82 0.82 5.85
N GLY A 41 -12.15 1.39 4.68
CA GLY A 41 -11.97 2.82 4.39
C GLY A 41 -10.51 3.26 4.34
N VAL A 42 -9.59 2.38 3.97
CA VAL A 42 -8.16 2.68 3.85
C VAL A 42 -7.84 3.08 2.40
N PRO A 43 -7.17 4.22 2.15
CA PRO A 43 -6.72 4.58 0.81
C PRO A 43 -5.76 3.53 0.23
N LEU A 44 -5.99 3.15 -1.03
CA LEU A 44 -5.16 2.24 -1.80
C LEU A 44 -4.62 2.96 -3.04
N ASN A 45 -3.31 2.90 -3.26
CA ASN A 45 -2.65 3.44 -4.45
C ASN A 45 -1.96 2.30 -5.21
N GLU A 46 -2.28 2.19 -6.50
CA GLU A 46 -1.79 1.16 -7.42
C GLU A 46 -0.99 1.75 -8.60
N ALA A 47 -0.38 2.93 -8.42
CA ALA A 47 0.30 3.66 -9.51
C ALA A 47 1.72 3.14 -9.82
N PHE A 48 2.30 2.29 -8.98
CA PHE A 48 3.71 1.89 -9.08
C PHE A 48 3.84 0.41 -9.40
N THR A 49 4.90 0.02 -10.09
CA THR A 49 5.27 -1.39 -10.30
C THR A 49 6.05 -1.95 -9.11
N LYS A 50 6.20 -3.28 -9.03
CA LYS A 50 7.04 -3.95 -8.03
C LYS A 50 8.46 -3.43 -8.06
N ASP A 51 9.02 -3.20 -9.24
CA ASP A 51 10.38 -2.71 -9.42
C ASP A 51 10.54 -1.29 -8.86
N GLN A 52 9.59 -0.40 -9.15
CA GLN A 52 9.57 0.96 -8.60
C GLN A 52 9.46 0.97 -7.07
N LEU A 53 8.53 0.18 -6.51
CA LEU A 53 8.41 0.04 -5.05
C LEU A 53 9.68 -0.54 -4.42
N SER A 54 10.26 -1.54 -5.08
CA SER A 54 11.45 -2.22 -4.56
C SER A 54 12.67 -1.31 -4.56
N THR A 55 12.86 -0.55 -5.63
CA THR A 55 13.92 0.44 -5.77
C THR A 55 13.76 1.57 -4.76
N ALA A 56 12.55 2.11 -4.60
CA ALA A 56 12.27 3.21 -3.68
C ALA A 56 12.54 2.86 -2.20
N ILE A 57 12.33 1.59 -1.82
CA ILE A 57 12.51 1.12 -0.44
C ILE A 57 13.87 0.39 -0.25
N GLY A 58 14.60 0.13 -1.33
CA GLY A 58 15.85 -0.64 -1.29
C GLY A 58 15.65 -2.12 -0.94
N SER A 59 14.44 -2.67 -1.14
CA SER A 59 14.10 -4.05 -0.81
C SER A 59 12.96 -4.56 -1.67
N ALA A 60 13.00 -5.83 -2.10
CA ALA A 60 11.95 -6.43 -2.92
C ALA A 60 10.57 -6.36 -2.24
N ARG A 61 9.63 -5.60 -2.80
CA ARG A 61 8.30 -5.36 -2.23
C ARG A 61 7.21 -5.30 -3.30
N THR A 62 6.10 -5.97 -3.00
CA THR A 62 4.86 -5.93 -3.80
C THR A 62 3.78 -5.07 -3.16
N VAL A 63 3.80 -4.95 -1.83
CA VAL A 63 2.81 -4.20 -1.06
C VAL A 63 3.42 -3.58 0.19
N ILE A 64 3.00 -2.35 0.52
CA ILE A 64 3.49 -1.55 1.63
C ILE A 64 2.31 -0.90 2.35
N ALA A 65 2.23 -1.07 3.67
CA ALA A 65 1.36 -0.25 4.52
C ALA A 65 2.17 0.88 5.15
N ILE A 66 1.71 2.12 4.95
CA ILE A 66 2.17 3.31 5.65
C ILE A 66 1.22 3.54 6.83
N THR A 67 1.79 3.58 8.03
CA THR A 67 1.02 3.71 9.29
C THR A 67 1.16 5.10 9.93
N ASP A 68 2.17 5.87 9.53
CA ASP A 68 2.38 7.23 10.04
C ASP A 68 1.56 8.26 9.23
N PRO A 69 0.61 8.97 9.85
CA PRO A 69 -0.24 9.93 9.15
C PRO A 69 0.52 11.18 8.68
N GLY A 70 1.59 11.59 9.37
CA GLY A 70 2.43 12.71 8.96
C GLY A 70 3.19 12.40 7.66
N PHE A 71 3.67 11.16 7.53
CA PHE A 71 4.30 10.66 6.31
C PHE A 71 3.30 10.56 5.15
N VAL A 72 2.09 10.04 5.39
CA VAL A 72 1.03 10.01 4.36
C VAL A 72 0.74 11.39 3.81
N ARG A 73 0.58 12.40 4.68
CA ARG A 73 0.32 13.78 4.25
C ARG A 73 1.43 14.33 3.33
N LYS A 74 2.70 14.16 3.72
CA LYS A 74 3.84 14.59 2.90
C LYS A 74 3.92 13.83 1.59
N LEU A 75 3.69 12.52 1.61
CA LEU A 75 3.74 11.67 0.43
C LEU A 75 2.62 12.03 -0.56
N GLN A 76 1.41 12.29 -0.07
CA GLN A 76 0.30 12.73 -0.92
C GLN A 76 0.55 14.10 -1.56
N GLN A 77 1.20 15.03 -0.85
CA GLN A 77 1.62 16.31 -1.44
C GLN A 77 2.60 16.10 -2.59
N LEU A 78 3.61 15.25 -2.40
CA LEU A 78 4.60 14.94 -3.43
C LEU A 78 4.04 14.17 -4.64
N LEU A 79 2.91 13.47 -4.48
CA LEU A 79 2.24 12.73 -5.56
C LEU A 79 1.17 13.54 -6.30
N ALA A 80 0.80 14.70 -5.78
CA ALA A 80 -0.21 15.58 -6.37
C ALA A 80 0.37 16.64 -7.33
N ASP A 81 1.70 16.73 -7.40
CA ASP A 81 2.49 17.53 -8.36
C ASP A 81 2.99 16.66 -9.53
#